data_AF-A0A8T4NSH4-F1
#
_entry.id   AF-A0A8T4NSH4-F1
#
_cell.length_a   1.000
_cell.length_b   1.000
_cell.length_c   1.000
_cell.angle_alpha   90.00
_cell.angle_beta   90.00
_cell.angle_gamma   90.00
#
_symmetry.space_group_name_H-M   'P 1'
#
loop_
_entity.id
_entity.type
_entity.pdbx_description
1 polymer ?
#
loop_
_entity_poly.entity_id
_entity_poly.type
_entity_poly.pdbx_seq_one_letter_code
_entity_poly.pdbx_strand_id
1 'polypeptide(L)' 'MKKSAKEIKKDDEILVAGKKCKVLGIEISDIGKHGKSKVRLELLTPENEKLVIIRPDDYPFEVV' A
#
# COMPACT_ATOMS: atom_id res chain seq x y z
N MET A 1 8.86 -6.34 -8.98
CA MET A 1 9.94 -5.52 -8.35
C MET A 1 9.48 -5.10 -6.95
N LYS A 2 10.39 -4.82 -6.00
CA LYS A 2 9.97 -4.32 -4.68
C LYS A 2 9.93 -2.79 -4.69
N LYS A 3 8.84 -2.20 -4.18
CA LYS A 3 8.70 -0.75 -3.91
C LYS A 3 8.38 -0.56 -2.43
N SER A 4 8.81 0.54 -1.82
CA SER A 4 8.36 0.92 -0.49
C SER A 4 6.91 1.42 -0.51
N ALA A 5 6.23 1.40 0.63
CA ALA A 5 4.83 1.81 0.75
C ALA A 5 4.60 3.24 0.24
N LYS A 6 5.55 4.16 0.47
CA LYS A 6 5.49 5.55 -0.03
C LYS A 6 5.68 5.68 -1.55
N GLU A 7 6.23 4.67 -2.21
CA GLU A 7 6.47 4.66 -3.66
C GLU A 7 5.31 4.03 -4.45
N ILE A 8 4.36 3.40 -3.75
CA ILE A 8 3.14 2.85 -4.35
C ILE A 8 2.30 4.01 -4.90
N LYS A 9 1.72 3.80 -6.08
CA LYS A 9 0.83 4.76 -6.74
C LYS A 9 -0.56 4.17 -6.92
N LYS A 10 -1.55 5.04 -7.07
CA LYS A 10 -2.89 4.63 -7.49
C LYS A 10 -2.79 3.84 -8.80
N ASP A 11 -3.63 2.83 -8.95
CA ASP A 11 -3.66 1.89 -10.06
C ASP A 11 -2.46 0.93 -10.17
N ASP A 12 -1.44 1.01 -9.30
CA ASP A 12 -0.43 -0.05 -9.18
C ASP A 12 -1.11 -1.37 -8.75
N GLU A 13 -0.57 -2.51 -9.22
CA GLU A 13 -0.91 -3.84 -8.73
C GLU A 13 0.16 -4.33 -7.76
N ILE A 14 -0.24 -4.70 -6.54
CA ILE A 14 0.66 -5.18 -5.50
C ILE A 14 0.23 -6.55 -4.99
N LEU A 15 1.20 -7.34 -4.54
CA LEU A 15 0.94 -8.63 -3.91
C LEU A 15 0.63 -8.45 -2.42
N VAL A 16 -0.55 -8.88 -1.98
CA VAL A 16 -0.94 -8.90 -0.56
C VAL A 16 -1.47 -10.30 -0.23
N ALA A 17 -0.82 -10.98 0.72
CA ALA A 17 -1.15 -12.35 1.12
C ALA A 17 -1.24 -13.33 -0.08
N GLY A 18 -0.37 -13.17 -1.08
CA GLY A 18 -0.35 -13.99 -2.29
C GLY A 18 -1.39 -13.61 -3.35
N LYS A 19 -2.25 -12.62 -3.10
CA LYS A 19 -3.26 -12.13 -4.04
C LYS A 19 -2.77 -10.86 -4.74
N LYS A 20 -3.08 -10.72 -6.03
CA LYS A 20 -2.85 -9.49 -6.80
C LYS A 20 -3.96 -8.50 -6.48
N CYS A 21 -3.62 -7.41 -5.82
CA CYS A 21 -4.58 -6.39 -5.42
C CYS A 21 -4.27 -5.09 -6.15
N LYS A 22 -5.31 -4.44 -6.67
CA LYS A 22 -5.19 -3.14 -7.34
C LYS A 22 -5.31 -2.01 -6.32
N VAL A 23 -4.41 -1.03 -6.37
CA VAL A 23 -4.47 0.14 -5.48
C VAL A 23 -5.53 1.12 -5.98
N LEU A 24 -6.56 1.36 -5.15
CA LEU A 24 -7.64 2.31 -5.41
C LEU A 24 -7.32 3.71 -4.88
N GLY A 25 -6.64 3.78 -3.73
CA GLY A 25 -6.39 5.03 -3.02
C GLY A 25 -5.18 4.92 -2.09
N ILE A 26 -4.54 6.05 -1.86
CA ILE A 26 -3.36 6.17 -1.00
C ILE A 26 -3.52 7.41 -0.15
N GLU A 27 -3.25 7.25 1.14
CA GLU A 27 -3.21 8.32 2.11
C GLU A 27 -1.95 8.17 2.95
N ILE A 28 -1.15 9.24 3.02
CA ILE A 28 0.10 9.26 3.80
C ILE A 28 -0.16 10.17 5.00
N SER A 29 0.04 9.65 6.20
CA SER A 29 -0.10 10.43 7.42
C SER A 29 1.05 11.44 7.55
N ASP A 30 0.82 12.50 8.30
CA ASP A 30 1.92 13.38 8.72
C ASP A 30 3.00 12.59 9.48
N ILE A 31 4.21 13.11 9.40
CA ILE A 31 5.37 12.56 10.10
C ILE A 31 5.19 12.80 11.61
N GLY A 32 5.13 11.73 12.39
CA GLY A 32 5.01 11.82 13.85
C GLY A 32 6.32 12.22 14.53
N LYS A 33 6.29 12.34 15.88
CA LYS A 33 7.46 12.67 16.73
C LYS A 33 8.71 11.80 16.48
N HIS A 34 8.54 10.59 15.98
CA HIS A 34 9.63 9.64 15.71
C HIS A 34 10.06 9.60 14.24
N GLY A 35 9.66 10.56 13.41
CA GLY A 35 10.19 10.73 12.06
C GLY A 35 9.67 9.74 11.02
N LYS A 36 8.73 8.85 11.35
CA LYS A 36 8.12 7.91 10.41
C LYS A 36 6.67 8.27 10.10
N SER A 37 6.31 8.21 8.83
CA SER A 37 4.92 8.32 8.37
C SER A 37 4.31 6.93 8.19
N LYS A 38 2.98 6.87 8.20
CA LYS A 38 2.23 5.66 7.85
C LYS A 38 1.54 5.88 6.51
N VAL A 39 1.53 4.84 5.69
CA VAL A 39 0.81 4.80 4.42
C VAL A 39 -0.40 3.90 4.59
N ARG A 40 -1.57 4.46 4.34
CA ARG A 40 -2.84 3.75 4.24
C ARG A 40 -3.12 3.51 2.75
N LEU A 41 -3.22 2.25 2.36
CA LEU A 41 -3.56 1.82 1.01
C LEU A 41 -4.96 1.23 1.02
N GLU A 42 -5.81 1.73 0.13
CA GLU A 42 -7.09 1.12 -0.22
C GLU A 42 -6.89 0.26 -1.45
N LEU A 43 -7.24 -1.01 -1.37
CA LEU A 43 -6.97 -2.01 -2.37
C LEU A 43 -8.26 -2.69 -2.81
N LEU A 44 -8.28 -3.17 -4.05
CA LEU A 44 -9.31 -4.05 -4.59
C LEU A 44 -8.71 -5.44 -4.79
N THR A 45 -9.29 -6.46 -4.16
CA THR A 45 -8.88 -7.86 -4.35
C THR A 45 -9.37 -8.41 -5.70
N PRO A 46 -8.84 -9.56 -6.15
CA PRO A 46 -9.37 -10.25 -7.33
C PRO A 46 -10.86 -10.60 -7.21
N GLU A 47 -11.35 -10.78 -5.98
CA GLU A 47 -12.76 -11.06 -5.69
C GLU A 47 -13.64 -9.80 -5.66
N ASN A 48 -13.11 -8.64 -6.07
CA ASN A 48 -13.76 -7.32 -6.02
C ASN A 48 -14.11 -6.84 -4.60
N GLU A 49 -13.39 -7.33 -3.58
CA GLU A 49 -13.55 -6.86 -2.21
C GLU A 49 -12.60 -5.69 -1.92
N LYS A 50 -13.06 -4.74 -1.10
CA LYS A 50 -12.20 -3.64 -0.64
C LYS A 50 -11.39 -4.09 0.56
N LEU A 51 -10.07 -3.91 0.50
CA LEU A 51 -9.13 -4.16 1.58
C LEU A 51 -8.40 -2.88 1.94
N VAL A 52 -8.25 -2.60 3.23
CA VAL A 52 -7.45 -1.46 3.72
C VAL A 52 -6.26 -2.00 4.49
N ILE A 53 -5.07 -1.54 4.13
CA ILE A 53 -3.84 -1.87 4.87
C ILE A 53 -3.12 -0.59 5.28
N ILE A 54 -2.55 -0.61 6.48
CA ILE A 54 -1.75 0.50 7.01
C ILE A 54 -0.38 -0.05 7.35
N ARG A 55 0.66 0.53 6.76
CA ARG A 55 2.06 0.14 6.98
C ARG A 55 2.97 1.36 7.12
N PRO A 56 4.14 1.22 7.74
CA PRO A 56 5.18 2.24 7.67
C PRO A 56 5.54 2.60 6.23
N ASP A 57 5.97 3.83 6.00
CA ASP A 57 6.40 4.33 4.67
C ASP A 57 7.49 3.51 3.99
N ASP A 58 8.40 2.93 4.78
CA ASP A 58 9.51 2.09 4.35
C ASP A 58 9.15 0.62 4.15
N TYR A 59 7.90 0.21 4.44
CA TYR A 59 7.49 -1.18 4.31
C TYR A 59 7.56 -1.64 2.85
N PRO A 60 8.25 -2.76 2.55
CA PRO A 60 8.40 -3.23 1.17
C PRO A 60 7.14 -3.97 0.68
N PHE A 61 6.64 -3.60 -0.48
CA PHE A 61 5.62 -4.30 -1.24
C PHE A 61 6.19 -4.89 -2.53
N GLU A 62 5.67 -6.05 -2.94
CA GLU A 62 5.93 -6.62 -4.24
C GLU A 62 4.95 -6.04 -5.26
N VAL A 63 5.48 -5.33 -6.25
CA VAL A 63 4.73 -4.77 -7.37
C VAL A 63 4.81 -5.73 -8.55
N VAL A 64 3.64 -5.99 -9.13
CA VAL A 64 3.42 -6.87 -10.29
C VAL A 64 3.67 -6.11 -11.59
#